data_AF-A0A182X0X3-F1
#
_entry.id   AF-A0A182X0X3-F1
#
_cell.length_a   1.000
_cell.length_b   1.000
_cell.length_c   1.000
_cell.angle_alpha   90.00
_cell.angle_beta   90.00
_cell.angle_gamma   90.00
#
_symmetry.space_group_name_H-M   'P 1'
#
loop_
_entity.id
_entity.type
_entity.pdbx_description
1 polymer ?
#
loop_
_entity_poly.entity_id
_entity_poly.type
_entity_poly.pdbx_seq_one_letter_code
_entity_poly.pdbx_strand_id
1 'polypeptide(L)'
;MSQTKEKEISLEEQLSKLSVKELKSQVTRTGNRSNRKSPLLLPAVVTNRIALDCEMVGIGPDGKEHMLARVSIVNEQGEVIVDCYVKPQETVTDYRTEISGIRPEHVNKGVDFKTIRELVKQLIHGKILVGHALKNDLMVLNLKHPKYNIRDTSRYRPIAKKAGSFGTPSLKSIAYVFLREDIQDGSHCSVEDARAAMKIYMLFEKEWEKSALPAWIGAMGSD
;
A
#
# COMPACT_ATOMS: atom_id res chain seq x y z
N MET A 1 24.53 -15.87 43.57
CA MET A 1 24.67 -14.83 42.53
C MET A 1 23.72 -15.19 41.40
N SER A 2 22.51 -14.60 41.41
CA SER A 2 21.52 -14.80 40.36
C SER A 2 21.90 -13.92 39.18
N GLN A 3 22.34 -14.51 38.08
CA GLN A 3 22.51 -13.79 36.82
C GLN A 3 21.12 -13.55 36.23
N THR A 4 20.68 -12.29 36.27
CA THR A 4 19.55 -11.80 35.47
C THR A 4 19.91 -11.94 33.99
N LYS A 5 19.34 -12.97 33.32
CA LYS A 5 19.30 -13.01 31.86
C LYS A 5 18.41 -11.87 31.39
N GLU A 6 18.99 -10.83 30.81
CA GLU A 6 18.25 -9.85 30.03
C GLU A 6 17.53 -10.60 28.90
N LYS A 7 16.20 -10.50 28.85
CA LYS A 7 15.42 -11.06 27.76
C LYS A 7 15.73 -10.25 26.50
N GLU A 8 16.46 -10.84 25.57
CA GLU A 8 16.68 -10.28 24.24
C GLU A 8 15.32 -10.11 23.55
N ILE A 9 14.89 -8.85 23.39
CA ILE A 9 13.59 -8.49 22.82
C ILE A 9 13.66 -8.75 21.31
N SER A 10 12.64 -9.40 20.74
CA SER A 10 12.63 -9.72 19.32
C SER A 10 12.70 -8.45 18.45
N LEU A 11 13.31 -8.52 17.26
CA LEU A 11 13.42 -7.35 16.37
C LEU A 11 12.06 -6.71 16.04
N GLU A 12 11.00 -7.50 15.98
CA GLU A 12 9.64 -6.98 15.74
C GLU A 12 9.11 -6.17 16.94
N GLU A 13 9.32 -6.66 18.16
CA GLU A 13 9.02 -5.91 19.37
C GLU A 13 9.88 -4.64 19.50
N GLN A 14 11.11 -4.64 18.98
CA GLN A 14 11.94 -3.43 18.94
C GLN A 14 11.40 -2.41 17.92
N LEU A 15 11.08 -2.85 16.70
CA LEU A 15 10.56 -1.98 15.64
C LEU A 15 9.20 -1.37 16.01
N SER A 16 8.33 -2.13 16.68
CA SER A 16 7.01 -1.63 17.10
C SER A 16 7.05 -0.51 18.13
N LYS A 17 8.16 -0.34 18.85
CA LYS A 17 8.37 0.75 19.82
C LYS A 17 8.86 2.04 19.17
N LEU A 18 9.32 1.97 17.92
CA LEU A 18 9.76 3.14 17.19
C LEU A 18 8.56 3.95 16.72
N SER A 19 8.67 5.26 16.81
CA SER A 19 7.74 6.19 16.18
C SER A 19 7.82 6.11 14.66
N VAL A 20 6.75 6.52 13.99
CA VAL A 20 6.73 6.70 12.53
C VAL A 20 7.92 7.55 12.05
N LYS A 21 8.31 8.59 12.79
CA LYS A 21 9.46 9.44 12.42
C LYS A 21 10.79 8.67 12.45
N GLU A 22 10.99 7.83 13.45
CA GLU A 22 12.20 7.01 13.59
C GLU A 22 12.26 5.92 12.51
N LEU A 23 11.13 5.22 12.28
CA LEU A 23 11.01 4.23 11.20
C LEU A 23 11.29 4.88 9.84
N LYS A 24 10.68 6.04 9.57
CA LYS A 24 10.93 6.84 8.37
C LYS A 24 12.43 7.14 8.20
N SER A 25 13.10 7.57 9.27
CA SER A 25 14.56 7.81 9.22
C SER A 25 15.37 6.54 8.92
N GLN A 26 14.96 5.37 9.41
CA GLN A 26 15.65 4.11 9.10
C GLN A 26 15.46 3.73 7.63
N VAL A 27 14.22 3.81 7.12
CA VAL A 27 13.89 3.58 5.71
C VAL A 27 14.74 4.46 4.79
N THR A 28 14.85 5.76 5.09
CA THR A 28 15.67 6.69 4.30
C THR A 28 17.16 6.35 4.37
N ARG A 29 17.71 5.97 5.54
CA ARG A 29 19.14 5.62 5.65
C ARG A 29 19.50 4.37 4.86
N THR A 30 18.64 3.36 4.86
CA THR A 30 18.89 2.08 4.20
C THR A 30 18.79 2.20 2.68
N GLY A 31 17.85 3.00 2.16
CA GLY A 31 17.67 3.19 0.71
C GLY A 31 18.65 4.16 0.03
N ASN A 32 19.41 4.96 0.77
CA ASN A 32 20.16 6.11 0.23
C ASN A 32 21.66 5.85 -0.05
N ARG A 33 22.12 4.60 -0.11
CA ARG A 33 23.55 4.29 -0.31
C ARG A 33 24.08 4.46 -1.74
N SER A 34 23.27 4.76 -2.77
CA SER A 34 23.85 4.95 -4.12
C SER A 34 23.07 5.75 -5.18
N ASN A 35 21.96 6.44 -4.89
CA ASN A 35 21.30 7.23 -5.95
C ASN A 35 20.67 8.54 -5.44
N ARG A 36 21.23 9.68 -5.84
CA ARG A 36 20.82 11.04 -5.43
C ARG A 36 19.50 11.52 -6.08
N LYS A 37 18.62 10.62 -6.55
CA LYS A 37 17.40 10.99 -7.31
C LYS A 37 16.09 10.34 -6.83
N SER A 38 16.05 9.62 -5.73
CA SER A 38 14.79 9.11 -5.17
C SER A 38 14.51 9.75 -3.81
N PRO A 39 13.53 10.66 -3.69
CA PRO A 39 13.12 11.14 -2.38
C PRO A 39 12.35 10.02 -1.68
N LEU A 40 13.03 9.38 -0.74
CA LEU A 40 12.60 8.17 0.00
C LEU A 40 11.51 8.41 1.04
N LEU A 41 10.87 9.59 1.07
CA LEU A 41 9.78 9.98 1.97
C LEU A 41 9.57 11.49 1.76
N LEU A 42 8.46 11.90 1.16
CA LEU A 42 8.15 13.33 1.04
C LEU A 42 7.50 13.82 2.35
N PRO A 43 7.65 15.11 2.71
CA PRO A 43 7.06 15.72 3.92
C PRO A 43 5.52 15.76 3.91
N ALA A 44 4.89 15.03 3.00
CA ALA A 44 3.46 14.93 2.84
C ALA A 44 2.79 14.59 4.18
N VAL A 45 1.75 15.37 4.50
CA VAL A 45 0.97 15.18 5.70
C VAL A 45 0.21 13.86 5.59
N VAL A 46 0.25 13.06 6.66
CA VAL A 46 -0.55 11.85 6.74
C VAL A 46 -2.00 12.26 7.03
N THR A 47 -2.89 12.00 6.07
CA THR A 47 -4.31 12.31 6.15
C THR A 47 -5.12 11.16 6.75
N ASN A 48 -6.43 11.36 6.94
CA ASN A 48 -7.33 10.31 7.45
C ASN A 48 -7.66 9.22 6.41
N ARG A 49 -7.58 9.57 5.13
CA ARG A 49 -7.67 8.64 3.99
C ARG A 49 -6.29 8.55 3.36
N ILE A 50 -5.85 7.33 3.08
CA ILE A 50 -4.59 7.07 2.38
C ILE A 50 -4.82 5.95 1.37
N ALA A 51 -4.08 5.97 0.26
CA ALA A 51 -4.10 4.88 -0.71
C ALA A 51 -2.80 4.09 -0.66
N LEU A 52 -2.93 2.77 -0.81
CA LEU A 52 -1.84 1.80 -0.81
C LEU A 52 -1.87 1.02 -2.12
N ASP A 53 -0.69 0.81 -2.68
CA ASP A 53 -0.46 -0.14 -3.76
C ASP A 53 0.94 -0.75 -3.63
N CYS A 54 1.07 -2.02 -4.02
CA CYS A 54 2.30 -2.79 -3.95
C CYS A 54 2.62 -3.44 -5.30
N GLU A 55 3.90 -3.44 -5.65
CA GLU A 55 4.43 -4.32 -6.71
C GLU A 55 4.97 -5.60 -6.09
N MET A 56 4.77 -6.71 -6.78
CA MET A 56 5.19 -8.04 -6.32
C MET A 56 6.10 -8.73 -7.32
N VAL A 57 6.98 -9.56 -6.78
CA VAL A 57 7.77 -10.55 -7.51
C VAL A 57 7.27 -11.96 -7.19
N GLY A 58 7.62 -12.90 -8.05
CA GLY A 58 7.37 -14.33 -7.93
C GLY A 58 8.44 -15.07 -7.13
N ILE A 59 8.01 -15.92 -6.20
CA ILE A 59 8.86 -16.86 -5.46
C ILE A 59 8.32 -18.29 -5.61
N GLY A 60 9.11 -19.25 -5.10
CA GLY A 60 8.76 -20.67 -5.14
C GLY A 60 8.85 -21.28 -6.55
N PRO A 61 8.41 -22.56 -6.70
CA PRO A 61 8.34 -23.23 -7.98
C PRO A 61 7.48 -22.43 -8.97
N ASP A 62 8.02 -22.20 -10.17
CA ASP A 62 7.39 -21.42 -11.25
C ASP A 62 7.04 -19.95 -10.91
N GLY A 63 7.52 -19.38 -9.81
CA GLY A 63 7.29 -17.97 -9.47
C GLY A 63 5.83 -17.61 -9.18
N LYS A 64 5.00 -18.59 -8.81
CA LYS A 64 3.54 -18.41 -8.62
C LYS A 64 3.19 -17.68 -7.32
N GLU A 65 4.01 -17.80 -6.29
CA GLU A 65 3.77 -17.16 -5.00
C GLU A 65 4.21 -15.69 -5.04
N HIS A 66 3.46 -14.81 -4.38
CA HIS A 66 3.70 -13.37 -4.41
C HIS A 66 4.54 -12.92 -3.22
N MET A 67 5.57 -12.12 -3.48
CA MET A 67 6.36 -11.47 -2.43
C MET A 67 6.50 -9.98 -2.73
N LEU A 68 6.44 -9.16 -1.68
CA LEU A 68 6.53 -7.70 -1.79
C LEU A 68 7.89 -7.27 -2.38
N ALA A 69 7.86 -6.39 -3.37
CA ALA A 69 9.06 -5.82 -3.99
C ALA A 69 9.09 -4.29 -3.99
N ARG A 70 7.92 -3.62 -4.02
CA ARG A 70 7.78 -2.17 -3.84
C ARG A 70 6.47 -1.88 -3.13
N VAL A 71 6.46 -0.90 -2.25
CA VAL A 71 5.23 -0.40 -1.63
C VAL A 71 5.15 1.11 -1.78
N SER A 72 3.97 1.59 -2.15
CA SER A 72 3.66 3.01 -2.26
C SER A 72 2.44 3.37 -1.42
N ILE A 73 2.54 4.47 -0.67
CA ILE A 73 1.42 5.07 0.05
C ILE A 73 1.31 6.53 -0.32
N VAL A 74 0.11 6.98 -0.67
CA VAL A 74 -0.20 8.40 -0.92
C VAL A 74 -1.29 8.92 0.01
N ASN A 75 -1.26 10.22 0.30
CA ASN A 75 -2.34 10.90 1.02
C ASN A 75 -3.54 11.17 0.07
N GLU A 76 -4.60 11.78 0.60
CA GLU A 76 -5.82 12.06 -0.18
C GLU A 76 -5.60 13.07 -1.33
N GLN A 77 -4.57 13.92 -1.24
CA GLN A 77 -4.14 14.82 -2.31
C GLN A 77 -3.27 14.10 -3.37
N GLY A 78 -2.93 12.83 -3.16
CA GLY A 78 -2.04 12.07 -4.04
C GLY A 78 -0.55 12.37 -3.82
N GLU A 79 -0.19 13.04 -2.72
CA GLU A 79 1.21 13.25 -2.34
C GLU A 79 1.80 11.98 -1.72
N VAL A 80 3.05 11.65 -2.06
CA VAL A 80 3.68 10.40 -1.66
C VAL A 80 4.11 10.45 -0.20
N ILE A 81 3.55 9.57 0.63
CA ILE A 81 3.96 9.35 2.03
C ILE A 81 5.09 8.31 2.07
N VAL A 82 4.99 7.24 1.29
CA VAL A 82 5.98 6.16 1.21
C VAL A 82 6.12 5.74 -0.24
N ASP A 83 7.35 5.56 -0.71
CA ASP A 83 7.66 4.88 -1.98
C ASP A 83 9.05 4.26 -1.83
N CYS A 84 9.11 2.93 -1.71
CA CYS A 84 10.39 2.24 -1.60
C CYS A 84 10.34 0.80 -2.12
N TYR A 85 11.47 0.38 -2.70
CA TYR A 85 11.74 -1.02 -2.96
C TYR A 85 12.03 -1.78 -1.66
N VAL A 86 11.69 -3.05 -1.63
CA VAL A 86 11.79 -3.92 -0.45
C VAL A 86 12.72 -5.09 -0.75
N LYS A 87 13.56 -5.46 0.22
CA LYS A 87 14.43 -6.62 0.11
C LYS A 87 13.59 -7.90 0.09
N PRO A 88 13.87 -8.83 -0.84
CA PRO A 88 13.27 -10.16 -0.85
C PRO A 88 13.56 -10.90 0.45
N GLN A 89 12.57 -11.59 1.00
CA GLN A 89 12.77 -12.51 2.13
C GLN A 89 13.12 -13.93 1.68
N GLU A 90 12.90 -14.22 0.40
CA GLU A 90 13.15 -15.50 -0.26
C GLU A 90 13.77 -15.28 -1.64
N THR A 91 14.27 -16.34 -2.26
CA THR A 91 14.83 -16.27 -3.62
C THR A 91 13.73 -15.93 -4.62
N VAL A 92 13.93 -14.81 -5.34
CA VAL A 92 13.06 -14.43 -6.45
C VAL A 92 13.31 -15.36 -7.63
N THR A 93 12.27 -16.05 -8.08
CA THR A 93 12.30 -16.93 -9.27
C THR A 93 11.73 -16.27 -10.51
N ASP A 94 10.87 -15.25 -10.34
CA ASP A 94 10.35 -14.43 -11.43
C ASP A 94 10.18 -12.97 -10.96
N TYR A 95 10.83 -12.02 -11.64
CA TYR A 95 10.70 -10.59 -11.30
C TYR A 95 9.41 -9.96 -11.82
N ARG A 96 8.76 -10.60 -12.80
CA ARG A 96 7.55 -10.09 -13.46
C ARG A 96 7.77 -8.70 -14.06
N THR A 97 8.99 -8.42 -14.52
CA THR A 97 9.48 -7.08 -14.88
C THR A 97 8.58 -6.36 -15.87
N GLU A 98 8.00 -7.09 -16.82
CA GLU A 98 7.09 -6.54 -17.83
C GLU A 98 5.81 -5.96 -17.21
N ILE A 99 5.37 -6.53 -16.08
CA ILE A 99 4.19 -6.10 -15.34
C ILE A 99 4.57 -5.15 -14.21
N SER A 100 5.52 -5.53 -13.35
CA SER A 100 5.83 -4.83 -12.09
C SER A 100 6.89 -3.72 -12.22
N GLY A 101 7.64 -3.71 -13.32
CA GLY A 101 8.81 -2.84 -13.50
C GLY A 101 9.99 -3.18 -12.55
N ILE A 102 9.89 -4.23 -11.74
CA ILE A 102 10.90 -4.62 -10.77
C ILE A 102 12.08 -5.31 -11.48
N ARG A 103 13.30 -4.95 -11.06
CA ARG A 103 14.55 -5.54 -11.54
C ARG A 103 15.40 -5.95 -10.34
N PRO A 104 16.35 -6.90 -10.49
CA PRO A 104 17.20 -7.36 -9.39
C PRO A 104 17.89 -6.21 -8.63
N GLU A 105 18.39 -5.21 -9.35
CA GLU A 105 19.08 -4.05 -8.78
C GLU A 105 18.20 -3.18 -7.89
N HIS A 106 16.88 -3.18 -8.09
CA HIS A 106 15.93 -2.44 -7.26
C HIS A 106 15.81 -3.07 -5.88
N VAL A 107 15.58 -4.38 -5.82
CA VAL A 107 15.28 -5.11 -4.58
C VAL A 107 16.53 -5.44 -3.77
N ASN A 108 17.68 -5.62 -4.42
CA ASN A 108 18.98 -5.82 -3.76
C ASN A 108 19.37 -4.63 -2.85
N LYS A 109 18.90 -3.44 -3.19
CA LYS A 109 19.11 -2.20 -2.44
C LYS A 109 17.87 -1.75 -1.68
N GLY A 110 16.86 -2.62 -1.59
CA GLY A 110 15.60 -2.32 -0.94
C GLY A 110 15.74 -2.13 0.57
N VAL A 111 14.65 -1.72 1.17
CA VAL A 111 14.50 -1.61 2.62
C VAL A 111 14.17 -3.00 3.19
N ASP A 112 14.65 -3.32 4.38
CA ASP A 112 14.34 -4.57 5.04
C ASP A 112 12.82 -4.71 5.30
N PHE A 113 12.26 -5.87 4.92
CA PHE A 113 10.82 -6.14 4.97
C PHE A 113 10.19 -5.82 6.33
N LYS A 114 10.84 -6.23 7.43
CA LYS A 114 10.32 -6.01 8.80
C LYS A 114 10.16 -4.53 9.13
N THR A 115 11.14 -3.70 8.74
CA THR A 115 11.12 -2.25 8.97
C THR A 115 10.01 -1.58 8.16
N ILE A 116 9.89 -1.90 6.87
CA ILE A 116 8.86 -1.29 6.02
C ILE A 116 7.46 -1.78 6.41
N ARG A 117 7.29 -3.05 6.75
CA ARG A 117 6.02 -3.60 7.23
C ARG A 117 5.54 -2.89 8.50
N GLU A 118 6.42 -2.68 9.48
CA GLU A 118 6.03 -1.98 10.71
C GLU A 118 5.68 -0.51 10.44
N LEU A 119 6.42 0.16 9.54
CA LEU A 119 6.08 1.52 9.11
C LEU A 119 4.69 1.58 8.47
N VAL A 120 4.40 0.68 7.51
CA VAL A 120 3.10 0.61 6.84
C VAL A 120 2.00 0.32 7.85
N LYS A 121 2.20 -0.66 8.74
CA LYS A 121 1.24 -1.02 9.80
C LYS A 121 0.89 0.18 10.68
N GLN A 122 1.87 0.98 11.11
CA GLN A 122 1.62 2.17 11.92
C GLN A 122 0.91 3.26 11.10
N LEU A 123 1.29 3.47 9.84
CA LEU A 123 0.69 4.49 8.97
C LEU A 123 -0.79 4.22 8.65
N ILE A 124 -1.15 2.96 8.40
CA ILE A 124 -2.53 2.59 8.06
C ILE A 124 -3.44 2.49 9.29
N HIS A 125 -2.88 2.45 10.50
CA HIS A 125 -3.66 2.24 11.71
C HIS A 125 -4.72 3.34 11.91
N GLY A 126 -5.98 2.95 12.07
CA GLY A 126 -7.10 3.87 12.27
C GLY A 126 -7.46 4.72 11.04
N LYS A 127 -6.90 4.44 9.86
CA LYS A 127 -7.15 5.19 8.62
C LYS A 127 -8.17 4.50 7.72
N ILE A 128 -8.81 5.29 6.86
CA ILE A 128 -9.52 4.76 5.69
C ILE A 128 -8.45 4.38 4.67
N LEU A 129 -8.38 3.09 4.34
CA LEU A 129 -7.42 2.52 3.40
C LEU A 129 -8.09 2.34 2.04
N VAL A 130 -7.64 3.13 1.08
CA VAL A 130 -8.08 3.12 -0.31
C VAL A 130 -7.11 2.29 -1.16
N GLY A 131 -7.61 1.63 -2.20
CA GLY A 131 -6.75 0.94 -3.16
C GLY A 131 -7.56 0.17 -4.18
N HIS A 132 -6.90 -0.71 -4.93
CA HIS A 132 -7.53 -1.56 -5.93
C HIS A 132 -7.09 -3.02 -5.74
N ALA A 133 -8.03 -3.90 -5.40
CA ALA A 133 -7.75 -5.29 -5.05
C ALA A 133 -6.83 -5.46 -3.82
N LEU A 134 -7.01 -4.59 -2.80
CA LEU A 134 -6.21 -4.48 -1.56
C LEU A 134 -5.96 -5.79 -0.79
N LYS A 135 -6.76 -6.83 -1.05
CA LYS A 135 -6.52 -8.17 -0.49
C LYS A 135 -5.11 -8.68 -0.85
N ASN A 136 -4.64 -8.39 -2.05
CA ASN A 136 -3.34 -8.86 -2.53
C ASN A 136 -2.20 -8.12 -1.81
N ASP A 137 -2.29 -6.80 -1.70
CA ASP A 137 -1.32 -5.94 -1.01
C ASP A 137 -1.20 -6.30 0.47
N LEU A 138 -2.34 -6.40 1.16
CA LEU A 138 -2.39 -6.75 2.58
C LEU A 138 -1.86 -8.17 2.84
N MET A 139 -2.03 -9.09 1.89
CA MET A 139 -1.50 -10.45 2.00
C MET A 139 0.03 -10.46 1.95
N VAL A 140 0.65 -9.80 0.97
CA VAL A 140 2.14 -9.77 0.87
C VAL A 140 2.80 -8.93 1.95
N LEU A 141 2.08 -7.97 2.54
CA LEU A 141 2.50 -7.25 3.74
C LEU A 141 2.28 -8.05 5.03
N ASN A 142 1.54 -9.17 4.97
CA ASN A 142 1.06 -9.90 6.14
C ASN A 142 0.36 -8.98 7.16
N LEU A 143 -0.57 -8.14 6.67
CA LEU A 143 -1.33 -7.19 7.46
C LEU A 143 -2.84 -7.45 7.32
N LYS A 144 -3.59 -6.98 8.32
CA LYS A 144 -5.06 -6.94 8.29
C LYS A 144 -5.50 -5.52 8.53
N HIS A 145 -6.60 -5.13 7.90
CA HIS A 145 -7.24 -3.83 8.11
C HIS A 145 -8.74 -4.03 8.40
N PRO A 146 -9.35 -3.25 9.29
CA PRO A 146 -10.78 -3.37 9.57
C PRO A 146 -11.61 -3.19 8.31
N LYS A 147 -12.54 -4.12 8.03
CA LYS A 147 -13.34 -4.12 6.79
C LYS A 147 -14.10 -2.81 6.57
N TYR A 148 -14.61 -2.20 7.64
CA TYR A 148 -15.34 -0.93 7.57
C TYR A 148 -14.45 0.27 7.20
N ASN A 149 -13.13 0.14 7.33
CA ASN A 149 -12.14 1.13 6.93
C ASN A 149 -11.49 0.83 5.56
N ILE A 150 -11.91 -0.22 4.85
CA ILE A 150 -11.41 -0.52 3.50
C ILE A 150 -12.29 0.15 2.45
N ARG A 151 -11.66 0.78 1.46
CA ARG A 151 -12.28 1.36 0.26
C ARG A 151 -11.59 0.80 -0.98
N ASP A 152 -11.93 -0.45 -1.29
CA ASP A 152 -11.40 -1.17 -2.44
C ASP A 152 -12.21 -0.85 -3.70
N THR A 153 -11.61 -0.09 -4.61
CA THR A 153 -12.25 0.38 -5.85
C THR A 153 -12.62 -0.76 -6.80
N SER A 154 -11.98 -1.92 -6.68
CA SER A 154 -12.33 -3.13 -7.44
C SER A 154 -13.65 -3.78 -6.97
N ARG A 155 -14.07 -3.48 -5.73
CA ARG A 155 -15.23 -4.14 -5.07
C ARG A 155 -16.45 -3.25 -4.93
N TYR A 156 -16.33 -1.96 -5.15
CA TYR A 156 -17.44 -1.03 -4.97
C TYR A 156 -18.40 -1.07 -6.16
N ARG A 157 -19.58 -1.68 -5.96
CA ARG A 157 -20.59 -1.90 -7.02
C ARG A 157 -20.96 -0.63 -7.80
N PRO A 158 -21.14 0.55 -7.19
CA PRO A 158 -21.42 1.77 -7.95
C PRO A 158 -20.33 2.16 -8.94
N ILE A 159 -19.05 1.93 -8.63
CA ILE A 159 -17.93 2.14 -9.57
C ILE A 159 -18.08 1.20 -10.76
N ALA A 160 -18.23 -0.11 -10.52
CA ALA A 160 -18.37 -1.10 -11.59
C ALA A 160 -19.57 -0.81 -12.51
N LYS A 161 -20.73 -0.47 -11.91
CA LYS A 161 -21.95 -0.12 -12.65
C LYS A 161 -21.78 1.13 -13.50
N LYS A 162 -21.24 2.22 -12.94
CA LYS A 162 -21.02 3.48 -13.68
C LYS A 162 -19.93 3.33 -14.76
N ALA A 163 -19.00 2.40 -14.59
CA ALA A 163 -18.00 2.05 -15.59
C ALA A 163 -18.53 1.11 -16.69
N GLY A 164 -19.78 0.64 -16.61
CA GLY A 164 -20.33 -0.33 -17.56
C GLY A 164 -19.73 -1.74 -17.45
N SER A 165 -19.12 -2.08 -16.31
CA SER A 165 -18.52 -3.40 -16.08
C SER A 165 -19.49 -4.36 -15.42
N PHE A 166 -19.61 -5.57 -15.97
CA PHE A 166 -20.41 -6.67 -15.41
C PHE A 166 -19.63 -7.49 -14.36
N GLY A 167 -18.32 -7.24 -14.23
CA GLY A 167 -17.43 -7.96 -13.32
C GLY A 167 -16.61 -7.02 -12.44
N THR A 168 -15.48 -7.53 -11.94
CA THR A 168 -14.48 -6.69 -11.28
C THR A 168 -13.72 -5.90 -12.35
N PRO A 169 -13.87 -4.57 -12.44
CA PRO A 169 -13.15 -3.80 -13.45
C PRO A 169 -11.67 -3.70 -13.08
N SER A 170 -10.78 -3.61 -14.06
CA SER A 170 -9.36 -3.31 -13.81
C SER A 170 -9.18 -1.84 -13.46
N LEU A 171 -8.15 -1.52 -12.68
CA LEU A 171 -7.81 -0.13 -12.35
C LEU A 171 -7.62 0.73 -13.61
N LYS A 172 -6.88 0.22 -14.60
CA LYS A 172 -6.71 0.86 -15.92
C LYS A 172 -8.05 1.24 -16.57
N SER A 173 -9.01 0.31 -16.59
CA SER A 173 -10.32 0.58 -17.20
C SER A 173 -11.10 1.68 -16.49
N ILE A 174 -11.15 1.66 -15.15
CA ILE A 174 -11.89 2.67 -14.39
C ILE A 174 -11.14 4.02 -14.34
N ALA A 175 -9.81 4.03 -14.37
CA ALA A 175 -9.02 5.24 -14.51
C ALA A 175 -9.29 5.93 -15.85
N TYR A 176 -9.33 5.16 -16.94
CA TYR A 176 -9.68 5.70 -18.25
C TYR A 176 -11.11 6.28 -18.28
N VAL A 177 -12.09 5.54 -17.73
CA VAL A 177 -13.49 5.98 -17.73
C VAL A 177 -13.73 7.23 -16.89
N PHE A 178 -13.22 7.26 -15.66
CA PHE A 178 -13.54 8.32 -14.69
C PHE A 178 -12.54 9.48 -14.69
N LEU A 179 -11.26 9.21 -14.96
CA LEU A 179 -10.19 10.21 -14.89
C LEU A 179 -9.71 10.67 -16.26
N ARG A 180 -10.04 9.94 -17.34
CA ARG A 180 -9.46 10.14 -18.69
C ARG A 180 -7.93 9.98 -18.70
N GLU A 181 -7.42 9.14 -17.79
CA GLU A 181 -6.00 8.83 -17.66
C GLU A 181 -5.73 7.43 -18.25
N ASP A 182 -4.74 7.31 -19.14
CA ASP A 182 -4.21 6.02 -19.58
C ASP A 182 -2.99 5.68 -18.72
N ILE A 183 -3.23 4.87 -17.70
CA ILE A 183 -2.23 4.44 -16.73
C ILE A 183 -1.70 3.06 -17.10
N GLN A 184 -0.60 2.63 -16.46
CA GLN A 184 0.02 1.33 -16.73
C GLN A 184 0.37 1.18 -18.22
N ASP A 185 0.94 2.23 -18.81
CA ASP A 185 1.56 2.16 -20.13
C ASP A 185 2.98 1.60 -19.99
N GLY A 186 3.19 0.39 -20.53
CA GLY A 186 4.35 -0.44 -20.20
C GLY A 186 4.16 -1.18 -18.87
N SER A 187 5.11 -1.00 -17.94
CA SER A 187 5.04 -1.61 -16.61
C SER A 187 4.21 -0.77 -15.64
N HIS A 188 3.64 -1.41 -14.64
CA HIS A 188 2.93 -0.77 -13.55
C HIS A 188 3.85 0.13 -12.70
N CYS A 189 3.23 1.11 -12.06
CA CYS A 189 3.88 1.99 -11.11
C CYS A 189 2.96 2.16 -9.90
N SER A 190 3.26 1.46 -8.81
CA SER A 190 2.48 1.57 -7.57
C SER A 190 2.15 2.99 -7.07
N VAL A 191 2.97 4.02 -7.36
CA VAL A 191 2.61 5.41 -7.04
C VAL A 191 1.49 5.93 -7.93
N GLU A 192 1.54 5.66 -9.24
CA GLU A 192 0.48 6.00 -10.19
C GLU A 192 -0.82 5.27 -9.83
N ASP A 193 -0.72 3.98 -9.54
CA ASP A 193 -1.87 3.13 -9.23
C ASP A 193 -2.54 3.54 -7.91
N ALA A 194 -1.76 3.80 -6.85
CA ALA A 194 -2.29 4.32 -5.59
C ALA A 194 -2.98 5.69 -5.78
N ARG A 195 -2.42 6.57 -6.62
CA ARG A 195 -3.03 7.87 -6.95
C ARG A 195 -4.33 7.70 -7.73
N ALA A 196 -4.36 6.84 -8.74
CA ALA A 196 -5.55 6.57 -9.53
C ALA A 196 -6.67 6.02 -8.65
N ALA A 197 -6.36 5.05 -7.79
CA ALA A 197 -7.31 4.50 -6.82
C ALA A 197 -7.84 5.58 -5.86
N MET A 198 -6.96 6.46 -5.34
CA MET A 198 -7.37 7.58 -4.48
C MET A 198 -8.30 8.55 -5.22
N LYS A 199 -7.93 9.00 -6.42
CA LYS A 199 -8.76 9.92 -7.24
C LYS A 199 -10.13 9.33 -7.51
N ILE A 200 -10.21 8.05 -7.89
CA ILE A 200 -11.47 7.35 -8.13
C ILE A 200 -12.30 7.29 -6.85
N TYR A 201 -11.70 6.94 -5.71
CA TYR A 201 -12.39 6.98 -4.43
C TYR A 201 -12.95 8.38 -4.14
N MET A 202 -12.16 9.45 -4.33
CA MET A 202 -12.60 10.83 -4.08
C MET A 202 -13.80 11.24 -4.94
N LEU A 203 -13.89 10.77 -6.20
CA LEU A 203 -15.08 11.00 -7.05
C LEU A 203 -16.36 10.37 -6.50
N PHE A 204 -16.23 9.31 -5.70
CA PHE A 204 -17.34 8.56 -5.12
C PHE A 204 -17.47 8.76 -3.61
N GLU A 205 -16.60 9.55 -2.96
CA GLU A 205 -16.47 9.64 -1.49
C GLU A 205 -17.83 9.87 -0.83
N LYS A 206 -18.59 10.87 -1.28
CA LYS A 206 -19.89 11.21 -0.68
C LYS A 206 -20.88 10.03 -0.71
N GLU A 207 -20.96 9.32 -1.84
CA GLU A 207 -21.84 8.16 -1.99
C GLU A 207 -21.31 6.96 -1.19
N TRP A 208 -19.99 6.76 -1.21
CA TRP A 208 -19.32 5.65 -0.56
C TRP A 208 -19.41 5.75 0.96
N GLU A 209 -19.05 6.89 1.54
CA GLU A 209 -19.09 7.10 2.99
C GLU A 209 -20.52 7.03 3.53
N LYS A 210 -21.50 7.56 2.80
CA LYS A 210 -22.92 7.39 3.17
C LYS A 210 -23.33 5.92 3.22
N SER A 211 -22.85 5.10 2.28
CA SER A 211 -23.15 3.67 2.23
C SER A 211 -22.33 2.82 3.22
N ALA A 212 -21.20 3.35 3.69
CA ALA A 212 -20.29 2.66 4.60
C ALA A 212 -20.61 2.89 6.08
N LEU A 213 -21.45 3.89 6.39
CA LEU A 213 -21.94 4.11 7.75
C LEU A 213 -22.80 2.93 8.21
N PRO A 214 -22.56 2.39 9.42
CA PRO A 214 -23.47 1.45 10.05
C PRO A 214 -24.88 2.02 10.15
N ALA A 215 -25.90 1.20 9.90
CA ALA A 215 -27.31 1.60 9.94
C ALA A 215 -27.72 2.26 11.27
N TRP A 216 -27.04 1.94 12.38
CA TRP A 216 -27.33 2.49 13.71
C TRP A 216 -26.78 3.90 13.95
N ILE A 217 -25.80 4.38 13.17
CA ILE A 217 -25.30 5.77 13.29
C ILE A 217 -26.32 6.76 12.69
N GLY A 218 -27.06 6.35 11.64
CA GLY A 218 -28.11 7.18 11.04
C GLY A 218 -29.35 7.35 11.92
N ALA A 219 -29.55 6.49 12.93
CA ALA A 219 -30.71 6.53 13.81
C ALA A 219 -30.54 7.46 15.03
N MET A 220 -29.32 7.94 15.33
CA MET A 220 -29.03 8.83 16.45
C MET A 220 -29.12 10.34 16.11
N GLY A 221 -29.47 10.68 14.87
CA GLY A 221 -29.54 12.07 14.38
C GLY A 221 -30.95 12.59 14.11
N SER A 222 -31.97 11.89 14.61
CA SER A 222 -33.38 12.22 14.39
C SER A 222 -34.16 12.19 15.71
N ASP A 223 -33.64 12.93 16.69
CA ASP A 223 -34.35 13.37 17.89
C ASP A 223 -34.18 14.89 18.05
#